data_AF-A0A7S3BFK6-F1
#
_entry.id   AF-A0A7S3BFK6-F1
#
_cell.length_a   1.000
_cell.length_b   1.000
_cell.length_c   1.000
_cell.angle_alpha   90.00
_cell.angle_beta   90.00
_cell.angle_gamma   90.00
#
_symmetry.space_group_name_H-M   'P 1'
#
loop_
_entity.id
_entity.type
_entity.pdbx_description
1 polymer ?
#
loop_
_entity_poly.entity_id
_entity_poly.type
_entity_poly.pdbx_seq_one_letter_code
_entity_poly.pdbx_strand_id
1 'polypeptide(L)'
;ADDSGCTALAAVCLNLPGGQTGKLLVANAGDCQCCLWRGDELLTVNEEHIASNAAERARIEAYGGEVKATADGKLRVGGVIQVTRCLGDRKLRKLGLISDPEMHALDLTSEDKAIVLASDGMWDVLTKAHVLHCLKSTAKSPDMIAKRLIAEAIEHGTSDNVTVLVVFLRDLSHLV
;
A
#
# COMPACT_ATOMS: atom_id res chain seq x y z
N ALA A 1 23.78 5.11 -17.20
CA ALA A 1 22.53 4.35 -17.02
C ALA A 1 21.75 5.03 -15.93
N ASP A 2 20.46 5.27 -16.16
CA ASP A 2 19.57 5.80 -15.15
C ASP A 2 19.57 4.87 -13.92
N ASP A 3 19.59 5.46 -12.72
CA ASP A 3 19.68 4.76 -11.44
C ASP A 3 18.41 5.02 -10.62
N SER A 4 17.30 5.19 -11.34
CA SER A 4 15.97 5.36 -10.78
C SER A 4 15.47 4.06 -10.15
N GLY A 5 14.51 4.22 -9.24
CA GLY A 5 13.78 3.12 -8.63
C GLY A 5 12.31 3.45 -8.49
N CYS A 6 11.54 2.42 -8.14
CA CYS A 6 10.12 2.54 -7.86
C CYS A 6 9.69 1.53 -6.79
N THR A 7 8.60 1.88 -6.12
CA THR A 7 7.87 0.93 -5.29
C THR A 7 6.99 0.04 -6.16
N ALA A 8 6.60 -1.10 -5.61
CA ALA A 8 5.70 -2.03 -6.30
C ALA A 8 4.77 -2.69 -5.28
N LEU A 9 3.48 -2.54 -5.53
CA LEU A 9 2.42 -3.25 -4.82
C LEU A 9 1.55 -3.98 -5.85
N ALA A 10 1.41 -5.29 -5.68
CA ALA A 10 0.58 -6.13 -6.53
C ALA A 10 -0.40 -6.94 -5.69
N ALA A 11 -1.61 -7.13 -6.21
CA ALA A 11 -2.62 -7.98 -5.61
C ALA A 11 -3.15 -8.98 -6.65
N VAL A 12 -3.31 -10.24 -6.24
CA VAL A 12 -3.91 -11.32 -7.03
C VAL A 12 -5.09 -11.90 -6.26
N CYS A 13 -6.28 -11.75 -6.84
CA CYS A 13 -7.51 -12.38 -6.33
C CYS A 13 -7.71 -13.71 -7.05
N LEU A 14 -7.60 -14.82 -6.32
CA LEU A 14 -7.83 -16.16 -6.81
C LEU A 14 -9.25 -16.60 -6.51
N ASN A 15 -10.05 -16.81 -7.55
CA ASN A 15 -11.33 -17.48 -7.44
C ASN A 15 -11.11 -19.00 -7.43
N LEU A 16 -11.34 -19.63 -6.29
CA LEU A 16 -11.15 -21.07 -6.14
C LEU A 16 -12.41 -21.83 -6.60
N PRO A 17 -12.27 -22.92 -7.38
CA PRO A 17 -13.41 -23.71 -7.82
C PRO A 17 -14.08 -24.47 -6.67
N GLY A 18 -15.34 -24.86 -6.88
CA GLY A 18 -16.08 -25.76 -5.98
C GLY A 18 -16.68 -25.10 -4.73
N GLY A 19 -16.98 -23.80 -4.76
CA GLY A 19 -17.60 -23.09 -3.63
C GLY A 19 -16.63 -22.76 -2.49
N GLN A 20 -15.32 -22.93 -2.71
CA GLN A 20 -14.29 -22.48 -1.79
C GLN A 20 -14.23 -20.95 -1.76
N THR A 21 -13.92 -20.41 -0.58
CA THR A 21 -13.61 -18.99 -0.45
C THR A 21 -12.37 -18.66 -1.26
N GLY A 22 -12.42 -17.54 -2.01
CA GLY A 22 -11.26 -17.08 -2.79
C GLY A 22 -10.07 -16.73 -1.89
N LYS A 23 -8.89 -16.56 -2.50
CA LYS A 23 -7.70 -16.07 -1.79
C LYS A 23 -7.27 -14.72 -2.34
N LEU A 24 -6.82 -13.85 -1.46
CA LEU A 24 -6.14 -12.61 -1.82
C LEU A 24 -4.65 -12.78 -1.51
N LEU A 25 -3.81 -12.65 -2.53
CA LEU A 25 -2.36 -12.61 -2.40
C LEU A 25 -1.88 -11.18 -2.66
N VAL A 26 -1.06 -10.63 -1.78
CA VAL A 26 -0.49 -9.28 -1.92
C VAL A 26 1.03 -9.38 -1.83
N ALA A 27 1.71 -8.73 -2.76
CA ALA A 27 3.17 -8.60 -2.81
C ALA A 27 3.54 -7.12 -2.71
N ASN A 28 4.35 -6.73 -1.73
CA ASN A 28 4.78 -5.34 -1.53
C ASN A 28 6.31 -5.21 -1.47
N ALA A 29 6.85 -4.22 -2.19
CA ALA A 29 8.20 -3.70 -2.02
C ALA A 29 8.14 -2.17 -2.08
N GLY A 30 8.15 -1.52 -0.93
CA GLY A 30 8.00 -0.07 -0.77
C GLY A 30 6.92 0.32 0.24
N ASP A 31 6.40 1.53 0.11
CA ASP A 31 5.43 2.20 1.00
C ASP A 31 4.02 2.32 0.40
N CYS A 32 3.77 1.71 -0.75
CA CYS A 32 2.41 1.50 -1.23
C CYS A 32 1.66 0.53 -0.30
N GLN A 33 0.35 0.76 -0.13
CA GLN A 33 -0.45 -0.04 0.79
C GLN A 33 -1.76 -0.54 0.17
N CYS A 34 -2.07 -1.80 0.47
CA CYS A 34 -3.30 -2.49 0.15
C CYS A 34 -4.17 -2.60 1.41
N CYS A 35 -5.46 -2.29 1.27
CA CYS A 35 -6.44 -2.44 2.33
C CYS A 35 -7.65 -3.24 1.83
N LEU A 36 -8.18 -4.11 2.69
CA LEU A 36 -9.35 -4.94 2.46
C LEU A 36 -10.54 -4.40 3.24
N TRP A 37 -11.62 -4.07 2.52
CA TRP A 37 -12.89 -3.73 3.14
C TRP A 37 -13.64 -5.02 3.51
N ARG A 38 -13.64 -5.34 4.81
CA ARG A 38 -14.28 -6.52 5.40
C ARG A 38 -15.32 -6.08 6.41
N GLY A 39 -16.58 -6.50 6.23
CA GLY A 39 -17.66 -6.13 7.15
C GLY A 39 -17.80 -4.60 7.23
N ASP A 40 -17.58 -4.06 8.44
CA ASP A 40 -17.61 -2.63 8.74
C ASP A 40 -16.23 -2.02 8.97
N GLU A 41 -15.15 -2.68 8.56
CA GLU A 41 -13.77 -2.25 8.78
C GLU A 41 -12.95 -2.22 7.49
N LEU A 42 -11.87 -1.43 7.51
CA LEU A 42 -10.87 -1.40 6.46
C LEU A 42 -9.54 -1.90 7.01
N LEU A 43 -9.22 -3.16 6.70
CA LEU A 43 -8.08 -3.88 7.23
C LEU A 43 -6.84 -3.65 6.36
N THR A 44 -5.71 -3.30 6.97
CA THR A 44 -4.43 -3.21 6.26
C THR A 44 -3.92 -4.61 5.94
N VAL A 45 -3.53 -4.85 4.69
CA VAL A 45 -3.10 -6.17 4.21
C VAL A 45 -1.58 -6.34 4.23
N ASN A 46 -0.82 -5.28 3.96
CA ASN A 46 0.64 -5.31 3.96
C ASN A 46 1.23 -4.23 4.87
N GLU A 47 2.46 -4.47 5.31
CA GLU A 47 3.28 -3.46 5.97
C GLU A 47 4.04 -2.60 4.96
N GLU A 48 4.31 -1.36 5.34
CA GLU A 48 5.16 -0.44 4.58
C GLU A 48 6.64 -0.72 4.87
N HIS A 49 7.45 -0.68 3.81
CA HIS A 49 8.88 -0.89 3.89
C HIS A 49 9.62 0.43 3.93
N ILE A 50 9.58 1.10 5.09
CA ILE A 50 10.19 2.41 5.33
C ILE A 50 11.23 2.37 6.44
N ALA A 51 12.19 3.31 6.41
CA ALA A 51 13.32 3.33 7.34
C ALA A 51 12.94 3.64 8.80
N SER A 52 11.71 4.09 9.06
CA SER A 52 11.14 4.22 10.40
C SER A 52 10.54 2.93 10.96
N ASN A 53 10.26 1.93 10.10
CA ASN A 53 9.88 0.60 10.55
C ASN A 53 11.08 -0.05 11.25
N ALA A 54 10.88 -0.49 12.50
CA ALA A 54 11.96 -1.00 13.34
C ALA A 54 12.63 -2.26 12.77
N ALA A 55 11.86 -3.17 12.18
CA ALA A 55 12.39 -4.40 11.60
C ALA A 55 13.21 -4.11 10.34
N GLU A 56 12.71 -3.24 9.46
CA GLU A 56 13.44 -2.82 8.26
C GLU A 56 14.70 -2.03 8.60
N ARG A 57 14.63 -1.12 9.58
CA ARG A 57 15.80 -0.40 10.08
C ARG A 57 16.86 -1.34 10.62
N ALA A 58 16.48 -2.29 11.47
CA ALA A 58 17.41 -3.28 12.01
C ALA A 58 18.06 -4.12 10.89
N ARG A 59 17.31 -4.48 9.85
CA ARG A 59 17.84 -5.19 8.68
C ARG A 59 18.88 -4.35 7.92
N ILE A 60 18.60 -3.06 7.70
CA ILE A 60 19.53 -2.13 7.05
C ILE A 60 20.83 -1.98 7.87
N GLU A 61 20.70 -1.76 9.19
CA GLU A 61 21.84 -1.58 10.09
C GLU A 61 22.67 -2.87 10.22
N ALA A 62 22.05 -4.04 10.28
CA ALA A 62 22.73 -5.34 10.32
C ALA A 62 23.50 -5.64 9.02
N TYR A 63 23.06 -5.08 7.89
CA TYR A 63 23.79 -5.15 6.61
C TYR A 63 24.98 -4.17 6.55
N GLY A 64 25.15 -3.30 7.55
CA GLY A 64 26.14 -2.23 7.56
C GLY A 64 25.70 -0.95 6.85
N GLY A 65 24.42 -0.85 6.49
CA GLY A 65 23.79 0.40 6.09
C GLY A 65 23.57 1.34 7.29
N GLU A 66 23.21 2.58 7.00
CA GLU A 66 22.96 3.61 8.02
C GLU A 66 21.59 4.25 7.76
N VAL A 67 20.82 4.53 8.81
CA VAL A 67 19.58 5.29 8.75
C VAL A 67 19.77 6.64 9.43
N LYS A 68 19.48 7.72 8.73
CA LYS A 68 19.68 9.11 9.19
C LYS A 68 18.35 9.85 9.26
N ALA A 69 18.17 10.64 10.31
CA ALA A 69 17.16 11.69 10.31
C ALA A 69 17.59 12.83 9.39
N THR A 70 16.69 13.29 8.52
CA THR A 70 16.89 14.45 7.66
C THR A 70 16.17 15.69 8.20
N ALA A 71 16.44 16.86 7.62
CA ALA A 71 15.92 18.15 8.10
C ALA A 71 14.37 18.25 8.06
N ASP A 72 13.73 17.43 7.22
CA ASP A 72 12.27 17.24 7.14
C ASP A 72 11.72 16.33 8.27
N GLY A 73 12.57 15.89 9.20
CA GLY A 73 12.19 15.02 10.32
C GLY A 73 11.98 13.55 9.94
N LYS A 74 12.16 13.19 8.66
CA LYS A 74 11.97 11.81 8.17
C LYS A 74 13.26 10.99 8.31
N LEU A 75 13.12 9.68 8.48
CA LEU A 75 14.24 8.74 8.50
C LEU A 75 14.53 8.22 7.10
N ARG A 76 15.80 8.21 6.70
CA ARG A 76 16.23 7.81 5.36
C ARG A 76 17.47 6.93 5.39
N VAL A 77 17.50 5.88 4.58
CA VAL A 77 18.68 5.05 4.35
C VAL A 77 19.76 5.88 3.66
N GLY A 78 20.94 5.94 4.27
CA GLY A 78 22.06 6.78 3.85
C GLY A 78 21.78 8.28 3.89
N GLY A 79 20.65 8.71 4.47
CA GLY A 79 20.15 10.09 4.35
C GLY A 79 19.53 10.43 2.99
N VAL A 80 19.24 9.42 2.14
CA VAL A 80 18.80 9.64 0.75
C VAL A 80 17.34 9.24 0.54
N ILE A 81 16.97 8.01 0.87
CA ILE A 81 15.66 7.41 0.52
C ILE A 81 14.92 6.90 1.76
N GLN A 82 13.59 7.04 1.80
CA GLN A 82 12.78 6.56 2.93
C GLN A 82 12.47 5.07 2.84
N VAL A 83 12.19 4.57 1.63
CA VAL A 83 11.92 3.15 1.43
C VAL A 83 13.17 2.29 1.60
N THR A 84 12.97 1.11 2.17
CA THR A 84 14.02 0.11 2.45
C THR A 84 13.96 -1.08 1.49
N ARG A 85 12.84 -1.23 0.77
CA ARG A 85 12.64 -2.18 -0.32
C ARG A 85 12.08 -1.46 -1.55
N CYS A 86 12.68 -1.68 -2.71
CA CYS A 86 12.21 -1.11 -3.98
C CYS A 86 12.80 -1.87 -5.18
N LEU A 87 12.19 -1.69 -6.35
CA LEU A 87 12.78 -2.08 -7.62
C LEU A 87 13.73 -0.97 -8.07
N GLY A 88 14.88 -1.31 -8.66
CA GLY A 88 15.88 -0.32 -9.07
C GLY A 88 16.85 0.07 -7.93
N ASP A 89 17.13 1.38 -7.81
CA ASP A 89 18.03 2.03 -6.84
C ASP A 89 19.34 1.27 -6.61
N ARG A 90 19.98 0.86 -7.71
CA ARG A 90 21.08 -0.11 -7.66
C ARG A 90 22.26 0.39 -6.83
N LYS A 91 22.56 1.68 -6.86
CA LYS A 91 23.65 2.25 -6.04
C LYS A 91 23.38 2.19 -4.54
N LEU A 92 22.12 2.11 -4.11
CA LEU A 92 21.73 2.06 -2.71
C LEU A 92 21.66 0.63 -2.17
N ARG A 93 21.74 -0.40 -3.03
CA ARG A 93 21.84 -1.82 -2.61
C ARG A 93 23.04 -2.10 -1.72
N LYS A 94 24.13 -1.34 -1.89
CA LYS A 94 25.31 -1.40 -1.00
C LYS A 94 25.02 -0.95 0.43
N LEU A 95 23.91 -0.24 0.65
CA LEU A 95 23.42 0.19 1.96
C LEU A 95 22.33 -0.73 2.51
N GLY A 96 22.07 -1.88 1.86
CA GLY A 96 21.10 -2.86 2.30
C GLY A 96 19.71 -2.72 1.69
N LEU A 97 19.49 -1.83 0.70
CA LEU A 97 18.22 -1.86 -0.06
C LEU A 97 18.07 -3.19 -0.81
N ILE A 98 16.88 -3.78 -0.71
CA ILE A 98 16.54 -5.05 -1.37
C ILE A 98 15.33 -4.86 -2.28
N SER A 99 15.16 -5.79 -3.23
CA SER A 99 13.99 -5.83 -4.12
C SER A 99 13.10 -7.05 -3.86
N ASP A 100 13.34 -7.75 -2.76
CA ASP A 100 12.55 -8.92 -2.37
C ASP A 100 11.22 -8.44 -1.76
N PRO A 101 10.07 -8.78 -2.37
CA PRO A 101 8.79 -8.33 -1.86
C PRO A 101 8.36 -9.14 -0.63
N GLU A 102 7.68 -8.49 0.30
CA GLU A 102 6.90 -9.20 1.31
C GLU A 102 5.59 -9.72 0.72
N MET A 103 5.25 -10.96 1.05
CA MET A 103 4.06 -11.63 0.54
C MET A 103 3.07 -11.90 1.67
N HIS A 104 1.83 -11.43 1.52
CA HIS A 104 0.72 -11.75 2.41
C HIS A 104 -0.35 -12.54 1.67
N ALA A 105 -0.95 -13.51 2.34
CA ALA A 105 -2.05 -14.32 1.82
C ALA A 105 -3.21 -14.31 2.81
N LEU A 106 -4.42 -13.97 2.34
CA LEU A 106 -5.63 -13.97 3.14
C LEU A 106 -6.69 -14.85 2.48
N ASP A 107 -7.41 -15.61 3.29
CA ASP A 107 -8.66 -16.20 2.90
C ASP A 107 -9.72 -15.10 2.82
N LEU A 108 -10.36 -15.00 1.65
CA LEU A 108 -11.52 -14.14 1.47
C LEU A 108 -12.72 -14.79 2.16
N THR A 109 -13.72 -13.98 2.46
CA THR A 109 -14.93 -14.38 3.14
C THR A 109 -16.12 -13.72 2.46
N SER A 110 -17.33 -14.10 2.85
CA SER A 110 -18.53 -13.41 2.38
C SER A 110 -18.62 -11.95 2.84
N GLU A 111 -17.86 -11.54 3.86
CA GLU A 111 -17.88 -10.17 4.37
C GLU A 111 -16.98 -9.20 3.59
N ASP A 112 -16.10 -9.75 2.74
CA ASP A 112 -15.15 -9.00 1.93
C ASP A 112 -15.83 -8.35 0.73
N LYS A 113 -15.74 -7.03 0.63
CA LYS A 113 -16.47 -6.23 -0.36
C LYS A 113 -15.56 -5.71 -1.46
N ALA A 114 -14.43 -5.13 -1.08
CA ALA A 114 -13.49 -4.53 -2.02
C ALA A 114 -12.06 -4.49 -1.45
N ILE A 115 -11.08 -4.36 -2.33
CA ILE A 115 -9.71 -3.95 -1.96
C ILE A 115 -9.41 -2.56 -2.52
N VAL A 116 -8.59 -1.82 -1.79
CA VAL A 116 -8.06 -0.51 -2.18
C VAL A 116 -6.54 -0.60 -2.14
N LEU A 117 -5.90 -0.41 -3.28
CA LEU A 117 -4.45 -0.26 -3.38
C LEU A 117 -4.17 1.21 -3.69
N ALA A 118 -3.22 1.82 -2.98
CA ALA A 118 -2.82 3.19 -3.30
C ALA A 118 -1.37 3.48 -2.90
N SER A 119 -0.81 4.51 -3.53
CA SER A 119 0.45 5.11 -3.13
C SER A 119 0.35 5.85 -1.79
N ASP A 120 1.50 6.07 -1.17
CA ASP A 120 1.69 6.91 0.02
C ASP A 120 1.06 8.30 -0.12
N GLY A 121 1.09 8.90 -1.31
CA GLY A 121 0.42 10.18 -1.58
C GLY A 121 -1.07 10.23 -1.20
N MET A 122 -1.76 9.09 -1.12
CA MET A 122 -3.10 9.01 -0.51
C MET A 122 -3.05 8.70 0.99
N TRP A 123 -2.28 7.68 1.37
CA TRP A 123 -2.27 7.14 2.74
C TRP A 123 -1.67 8.08 3.78
N ASP A 124 -0.78 8.98 3.37
CA ASP A 124 -0.19 10.02 4.22
C ASP A 124 -1.22 11.04 4.73
N VAL A 125 -2.34 11.23 4.01
CA VAL A 125 -3.33 12.28 4.31
C VAL A 125 -4.72 11.75 4.63
N LEU A 126 -5.07 10.52 4.23
CA LEU A 126 -6.38 9.93 4.49
C LEU A 126 -6.32 8.79 5.51
N THR A 127 -7.16 8.89 6.54
CA THR A 127 -7.32 7.82 7.54
C THR A 127 -8.15 6.65 6.99
N LYS A 128 -7.95 5.44 7.53
CA LYS A 128 -8.73 4.25 7.14
C LYS A 128 -10.23 4.43 7.37
N ALA A 129 -10.62 5.13 8.44
CA ALA A 129 -12.01 5.46 8.73
C ALA A 129 -12.61 6.39 7.67
N HIS A 130 -11.84 7.38 7.20
CA HIS A 130 -12.26 8.26 6.11
C HIS A 130 -12.44 7.50 4.80
N VAL A 131 -11.46 6.68 4.42
CA VAL A 131 -11.53 5.84 3.22
C VAL A 131 -12.73 4.89 3.28
N LEU A 132 -12.99 4.28 4.44
CA LEU A 132 -14.17 3.44 4.67
C LEU A 132 -15.48 4.23 4.51
N HIS A 133 -15.54 5.47 5.02
CA HIS A 133 -16.69 6.34 4.82
C HIS A 133 -16.91 6.64 3.33
N CYS A 134 -15.86 6.97 2.58
CA CYS A 134 -15.92 7.19 1.14
C CYS A 134 -16.41 5.95 0.40
N LEU A 135 -15.90 4.76 0.75
CA LEU A 135 -16.33 3.48 0.21
C LEU A 135 -17.84 3.28 0.42
N LYS A 136 -18.33 3.41 1.67
CA LYS A 136 -19.74 3.20 2.03
C LYS A 136 -20.69 4.20 1.36
N SER A 137 -20.29 5.46 1.21
CA SER A 137 -21.16 6.52 0.66
C SER A 137 -21.06 6.72 -0.85
N THR A 138 -20.12 6.03 -1.53
CA THR A 138 -19.89 6.15 -2.98
C THR A 138 -19.84 4.81 -3.70
N ALA A 139 -20.29 3.70 -3.07
CA ALA A 139 -20.29 2.32 -3.59
C ALA A 139 -21.19 2.06 -4.81
N LYS A 140 -21.18 2.94 -5.82
CA LYS A 140 -21.88 2.78 -7.09
C LYS A 140 -20.99 2.13 -8.15
N SER A 141 -19.71 2.50 -8.17
CA SER A 141 -18.71 1.90 -9.05
C SER A 141 -17.29 2.08 -8.49
N PRO A 142 -16.36 1.17 -8.81
CA PRO A 142 -14.97 1.28 -8.37
C PRO A 142 -14.28 2.57 -8.86
N ASP A 143 -14.56 3.02 -10.09
CA ASP A 143 -13.93 4.20 -10.68
C ASP A 143 -14.39 5.50 -10.00
N MET A 144 -15.64 5.58 -9.57
CA MET A 144 -16.15 6.74 -8.82
C MET A 144 -15.49 6.83 -7.44
N ILE A 145 -15.33 5.69 -6.76
CA ILE A 145 -14.63 5.65 -5.47
C ILE A 145 -13.18 6.08 -5.65
N ALA A 146 -12.46 5.53 -6.65
CA ALA A 146 -11.07 5.88 -6.89
C ALA A 146 -10.90 7.39 -7.15
N LYS A 147 -11.75 7.98 -8.01
CA LYS A 147 -11.76 9.44 -8.27
C LYS A 147 -12.05 10.24 -7.02
N ARG A 148 -13.02 9.81 -6.21
CA ARG A 148 -13.34 10.48 -4.95
C ARG A 148 -12.15 10.43 -3.99
N LEU A 149 -11.52 9.27 -3.80
CA LEU A 149 -10.37 9.14 -2.91
C LEU A 149 -9.18 10.02 -3.35
N ILE A 150 -8.96 10.15 -4.66
CA ILE A 150 -7.96 11.09 -5.20
C ILE A 150 -8.33 12.54 -4.87
N ALA A 151 -9.59 12.94 -5.10
CA ALA A 151 -10.04 14.30 -4.79
C ALA A 151 -9.94 14.60 -3.28
N GLU A 152 -10.35 13.66 -2.43
CA GLU A 152 -10.25 13.78 -0.97
C GLU A 152 -8.78 13.90 -0.54
N ALA A 153 -7.86 13.14 -1.11
CA ALA A 153 -6.43 13.26 -0.79
C ALA A 153 -5.87 14.65 -1.16
N ILE A 154 -6.27 15.20 -2.31
CA ILE A 154 -5.91 16.56 -2.73
C ILE A 154 -6.50 17.61 -1.78
N GLU A 155 -7.77 17.48 -1.40
CA GLU A 155 -8.44 18.37 -0.45
C GLU A 155 -7.81 18.31 0.96
N HIS A 156 -7.29 17.14 1.36
CA HIS A 156 -6.55 16.96 2.61
C HIS A 156 -5.07 17.38 2.50
N GLY A 157 -4.67 18.00 1.40
CA GLY A 157 -3.39 18.69 1.27
C GLY A 157 -2.21 17.81 0.88
N THR A 158 -2.45 16.66 0.24
CA THR A 158 -1.33 15.90 -0.34
C THR A 158 -0.57 16.74 -1.36
N SER A 159 0.75 16.65 -1.32
CA SER A 159 1.65 17.31 -2.28
C SER A 159 2.35 16.31 -3.18
N ASP A 160 2.01 15.02 -3.06
CA ASP A 160 2.61 13.93 -3.82
C ASP A 160 1.70 13.46 -4.96
N ASN A 161 2.23 12.59 -5.81
CA ASN A 161 1.47 11.86 -6.80
C ASN A 161 0.53 10.86 -6.13
N VAL A 162 -0.74 10.90 -6.53
CA VAL A 162 -1.78 10.04 -5.97
C VAL A 162 -2.21 9.04 -7.02
N THR A 163 -2.05 7.75 -6.72
CA THR A 163 -2.58 6.64 -7.53
C THR A 163 -3.44 5.75 -6.66
N VAL A 164 -4.66 5.45 -7.11
CA VAL A 164 -5.64 4.62 -6.37
C VAL A 164 -6.26 3.60 -7.31
N LEU A 165 -6.26 2.32 -6.89
CA LEU A 165 -7.01 1.24 -7.52
C LEU A 165 -8.05 0.73 -6.53
N VAL A 166 -9.28 0.59 -7.00
CA VAL A 166 -10.39 -0.01 -6.25
C VAL A 166 -10.86 -1.22 -7.03
N VAL A 167 -10.96 -2.37 -6.36
CA VAL A 167 -11.44 -3.61 -6.98
C VAL A 167 -12.54 -4.17 -6.11
N PHE A 168 -13.75 -4.27 -6.67
CA PHE A 168 -14.85 -4.95 -6.01
C PHE A 168 -14.62 -6.46 -6.08
N LEU A 169 -14.68 -7.11 -4.92
CA LEU A 169 -14.54 -8.56 -4.80
C LEU A 169 -15.89 -9.28 -4.97
N ARG A 170 -16.99 -8.53 -4.84
CA ARG A 170 -18.38 -9.01 -4.95
C ARG A 170 -19.24 -7.94 -5.62
N ASP A 171 -20.44 -8.31 -6.05
CA ASP A 171 -21.40 -7.31 -6.50
C ASP A 171 -21.91 -6.49 -5.30
N LEU A 172 -21.71 -5.17 -5.35
CA LEU A 172 -22.08 -4.22 -4.30
C LEU A 172 -23.30 -3.36 -4.70
N SER A 173 -23.98 -3.69 -5.80
CA SER A 173 -25.16 -2.97 -6.29
C SER A 173 -26.27 -2.77 -5.24
N HIS A 174 -26.36 -3.68 -4.26
CA HIS A 174 -27.36 -3.67 -3.19
C HIS A 174 -27.04 -2.74 -2.00
N LEU A 175 -25.84 -2.15 -1.94
CA LEU A 175 -25.45 -1.22 -0.88
C LEU A 175 -25.83 0.24 -1.15
N VAL A 176 -26.52 0.50 -2.26
CA VAL A 176 -26.90 1.84 -2.76
C VAL A 176 -28.41 2.02 -2.72
#